data_AF-A0A314L8Z0-F1
#
_entry.id   AF-A0A314L8Z0-F1
#
_cell.length_a   1.000
_cell.length_b   1.000
_cell.length_c   1.000
_cell.angle_alpha   90.00
_cell.angle_beta   90.00
_cell.angle_gamma   90.00
#
_symmetry.space_group_name_H-M   'P 1'
#
loop_
_entity.id
_entity.type
_entity.pdbx_description
1 polymer ?
#
loop_
_entity_poly.entity_id
_entity_poly.type
_entity_poly.pdbx_seq_one_letter_code
_entity_poly.pdbx_strand_id
1 'polypeptide(L)'
;METDKWASFMEGTSDSEGYGEDLDDDDICCAYASTDIPQLQFRKDISRSRWLDQFGMAEVVERKGGLWTTTGIVRNGKIYCFIEEILYLAEIGALHLFGNDDTPLSLEHIYSKVAEGKSGCSLEYFEAYKHLKSLGYIVGRHGIPWSVRRSKVNCAINQDSLETAQTGDEESRNNVLISEMFSNMQIGGLRLAFDVYPPNSRFRKSAPGDPYFVLCLASEYPPSKEEIEDLERHSHGIPLKFCLVEHGRVSFFSFNKVELPILS
;
A
#
# COMPACT_ATOMS: atom_id res chain seq x y z
N MET A 1 46.89 47.27 3.45
CA MET A 1 46.20 46.09 2.89
C MET A 1 45.95 45.19 4.08
N GLU A 2 44.76 45.04 4.64
CA GLU A 2 43.40 45.44 4.28
C GLU A 2 42.72 46.03 5.54
N THR A 3 41.74 46.90 5.28
CA THR A 3 40.97 47.68 6.25
C THR A 3 39.84 46.87 6.89
N ASP A 4 39.81 46.88 8.22
CA ASP A 4 38.69 47.11 9.15
C ASP A 4 37.24 46.78 8.73
N LYS A 5 36.54 45.97 9.55
CA LYS A 5 35.45 46.53 10.39
C LYS A 5 34.97 45.62 11.53
N TRP A 6 34.96 46.26 12.69
CA TRP A 6 34.47 45.89 14.02
C TRP A 6 32.97 45.49 14.14
N ALA A 7 32.76 44.49 15.03
CA ALA A 7 31.87 44.48 16.22
C ALA A 7 30.34 44.55 16.01
N SER A 8 29.45 43.95 16.83
CA SER A 8 29.49 43.51 18.23
C SER A 8 28.41 42.42 18.49
N PHE A 9 28.71 41.56 19.46
CA PHE A 9 27.87 41.06 20.56
C PHE A 9 26.36 41.39 20.57
N MET A 10 25.53 40.35 20.71
CA MET A 10 24.71 40.21 21.93
C MET A 10 24.43 38.74 22.26
N GLU A 11 24.81 38.41 23.48
CA GLU A 11 24.66 37.17 24.21
C GLU A 11 23.24 37.10 24.80
N GLY A 12 22.60 35.95 24.68
CA GLY A 12 21.28 35.68 25.24
C GLY A 12 21.21 34.21 25.62
N THR A 13 21.81 33.88 26.76
CA THR A 13 21.71 32.58 27.41
C THR A 13 20.29 32.40 27.94
N SER A 14 19.61 31.31 27.58
CA SER A 14 18.43 30.84 28.30
C SER A 14 18.49 29.33 28.38
N ASP A 15 19.10 28.85 29.46
CA ASP A 15 18.98 27.46 29.90
C ASP A 15 17.53 27.22 30.33
N SER A 16 16.87 26.29 29.64
CA SER A 16 15.61 25.69 30.10
C SER A 16 15.72 24.18 29.90
N GLU A 17 16.30 23.51 30.90
CA GLU A 17 16.02 22.11 31.13
C GLU A 17 14.56 21.96 31.57
N GLY A 18 13.81 21.07 30.94
CA GLY A 18 12.49 20.71 31.44
C GLY A 18 11.58 19.99 30.46
N TYR A 19 11.59 18.66 30.57
CA TYR A 19 10.55 17.72 30.16
C TYR A 19 10.40 17.47 28.65
N GLY A 20 11.04 16.39 28.20
CA GLY A 20 10.57 15.69 27.01
C GLY A 20 9.17 15.16 27.30
N GLU A 21 8.18 15.73 26.64
CA GLU A 21 6.86 15.13 26.52
C GLU A 21 7.04 13.90 25.64
N ASP A 22 6.96 12.71 26.25
CA ASP A 22 6.78 11.46 25.53
C ASP A 22 5.45 11.57 24.77
N LEU A 23 5.52 11.95 23.49
CA LEU A 23 4.37 11.88 22.60
C LEU A 23 3.96 10.42 22.51
N ASP A 24 2.73 10.12 22.92
CA ASP A 24 2.12 8.81 22.73
C ASP A 24 2.17 8.45 21.23
N ASP A 25 2.45 7.19 20.92
CA ASP A 25 2.57 6.67 19.54
C ASP A 25 1.27 6.91 18.71
N ASP A 26 0.15 7.19 19.39
CA ASP A 26 -1.14 7.57 18.83
C ASP A 26 -1.19 9.03 18.31
N ASP A 27 -0.39 9.95 18.85
CA ASP A 27 -0.34 11.36 18.42
C ASP A 27 0.44 11.56 17.11
N ILE A 28 1.29 10.59 16.73
CA ILE A 28 2.01 10.63 15.45
C ILE A 28 1.06 10.46 14.25
N CYS A 29 -0.10 9.80 14.44
CA CYS A 29 -1.15 9.75 13.42
C CYS A 29 -1.84 11.10 13.22
N CYS A 30 -1.78 12.02 14.19
CA CYS A 30 -2.41 13.34 14.10
C CYS A 30 -1.55 14.37 13.37
N ALA A 31 -0.26 14.11 13.15
CA ALA A 31 0.64 15.01 12.42
C ALA A 31 0.28 15.20 10.92
N TYR A 32 -0.55 14.32 10.34
CA TYR A 32 -0.94 14.38 8.92
C TYR A 32 -2.14 15.27 8.63
N ALA A 33 -2.78 15.85 9.65
CA ALA A 33 -3.83 16.86 9.49
C ALA A 33 -3.27 18.29 9.27
N SER A 34 -1.95 18.47 9.38
CA SER A 34 -1.28 19.73 9.05
C SER A 34 -0.90 19.76 7.57
N THR A 35 -1.11 20.89 6.91
CA THR A 35 -0.65 21.16 5.54
C THR A 35 0.88 21.27 5.42
N ASP A 36 1.60 21.13 6.53
CA ASP A 36 3.05 21.09 6.54
C ASP A 36 3.53 19.64 6.37
N ILE A 37 4.35 19.41 5.34
CA ILE A 37 5.06 18.14 5.14
C ILE A 37 5.82 17.85 6.44
N PRO A 38 5.55 16.73 7.13
CA PRO A 38 6.26 16.41 8.36
C PRO A 38 7.76 16.37 8.03
N GLN A 39 8.57 17.17 8.73
CA GLN A 39 10.01 17.00 8.69
C GLN A 39 10.32 15.53 9.02
N LEU A 40 11.20 14.91 8.23
CA LEU A 40 11.64 13.52 8.38
C LEU A 40 12.16 13.27 9.82
N GLN A 41 11.28 12.94 10.74
CA GLN A 41 11.65 12.42 12.04
C GLN A 41 12.02 10.96 11.83
N PHE A 42 13.31 10.66 11.98
CA PHE A 42 13.79 9.28 11.95
C PHE A 42 13.08 8.49 13.04
N ARG A 43 12.29 7.49 12.64
CA ARG A 43 11.63 6.60 13.59
C ARG A 43 12.71 5.90 14.40
N LYS A 44 12.57 5.90 15.72
CA LYS A 44 13.41 5.12 16.65
C LYS A 44 13.27 3.60 16.41
N ASP A 45 12.17 3.22 15.77
CA ASP A 45 11.69 1.86 15.58
C ASP A 45 11.66 1.49 14.09
N ILE A 46 12.73 0.88 13.59
CA ILE A 46 12.87 0.44 12.19
C ILE A 46 12.62 -1.06 12.09
N SER A 47 11.69 -1.45 11.21
CA SER A 47 11.39 -2.86 10.96
C SER A 47 12.34 -3.48 9.93
N ARG A 48 12.43 -4.81 9.91
CA ARG A 48 13.28 -5.53 8.93
C ARG A 48 12.46 -6.52 8.14
N SER A 49 12.74 -6.60 6.84
CA SER A 49 12.11 -7.55 5.93
C SER A 49 13.12 -8.20 5.00
N ARG A 50 12.75 -9.38 4.48
CA ARG A 50 13.55 -10.16 3.53
C ARG A 50 12.81 -10.27 2.21
N TRP A 51 13.46 -9.85 1.14
CA TRP A 51 12.92 -9.97 -0.22
C TRP A 51 12.85 -11.43 -0.65
N LEU A 52 11.76 -11.80 -1.32
CA LEU A 52 11.52 -13.14 -1.86
C LEU A 52 11.26 -13.02 -3.36
N ASP A 53 12.31 -13.20 -4.17
CA ASP A 53 12.25 -13.01 -5.63
C ASP A 53 11.19 -13.87 -6.31
N GLN A 54 10.97 -15.10 -5.80
CA GLN A 54 9.96 -16.01 -6.33
C GLN A 54 8.53 -15.44 -6.26
N PHE A 55 8.25 -14.61 -5.25
CA PHE A 55 6.91 -14.09 -5.00
C PHE A 55 6.76 -12.61 -5.36
N GLY A 56 7.85 -11.89 -5.65
CA GLY A 56 7.79 -10.44 -5.86
C GLY A 56 7.31 -9.68 -4.61
N MET A 57 7.61 -10.22 -3.43
CA MET A 57 7.15 -9.74 -2.11
C MET A 57 8.29 -9.81 -1.11
N ALA A 58 8.10 -9.20 0.07
CA ALA A 58 9.01 -9.36 1.19
C ALA A 58 8.31 -9.95 2.43
N GLU A 59 8.97 -10.87 3.12
CA GLU A 59 8.55 -11.33 4.45
C GLU A 59 9.06 -10.34 5.51
N VAL A 60 8.18 -9.88 6.40
CA VAL A 60 8.56 -9.03 7.53
C VAL A 60 9.11 -9.92 8.65
N VAL A 61 10.42 -9.83 8.86
CA VAL A 61 11.17 -10.66 9.83
C VAL A 61 11.15 -10.04 11.22
N GLU A 62 11.21 -8.71 11.29
CA GLU A 62 11.19 -7.95 12.54
C GLU A 62 10.18 -6.81 12.44
N ARG A 63 9.26 -6.75 13.41
CA ARG A 63 8.14 -5.82 13.45
C ARG A 63 8.38 -4.78 14.54
N LYS A 64 8.40 -3.51 14.16
CA LYS A 64 8.48 -2.34 15.05
C LYS A 64 7.32 -1.38 14.75
N GLY A 65 6.80 -0.70 15.77
CA GLY A 65 5.65 0.21 15.68
C GLY A 65 4.30 -0.43 15.32
N GLY A 66 3.26 0.40 15.21
CA GLY A 66 1.86 0.00 15.00
C GLY A 66 1.40 -0.19 13.54
N LEU A 67 2.25 0.11 12.55
CA LEU A 67 1.90 0.08 11.11
C LEU A 67 1.43 -1.31 10.62
N TRP A 68 1.86 -2.38 11.28
CA TRP A 68 1.55 -3.77 10.92
C TRP A 68 0.09 -4.17 11.12
N THR A 69 -0.72 -3.31 11.74
CA THR A 69 -2.17 -3.50 11.85
C THR A 69 -2.87 -3.28 10.51
N THR A 70 -2.34 -2.40 9.66
CA THR A 70 -2.96 -1.94 8.40
C THR A 70 -2.09 -2.14 7.16
N THR A 71 -0.86 -2.63 7.31
CA THR A 71 0.07 -2.88 6.18
C THR A 71 0.52 -4.34 6.13
N GLY A 72 0.58 -4.90 4.91
CA GLY A 72 0.97 -6.27 4.63
C GLY A 72 -0.15 -7.30 4.84
N ILE A 73 -0.11 -8.37 4.06
CA ILE A 73 -1.02 -9.50 4.18
C ILE A 73 -0.49 -10.54 5.18
N VAL A 74 -1.39 -11.25 5.86
CA VAL A 74 -1.04 -12.32 6.79
C VAL A 74 -1.21 -13.68 6.12
N ARG A 75 -0.15 -14.46 6.06
CA ARG A 75 -0.17 -15.85 5.59
C ARG A 75 0.62 -16.71 6.57
N ASN A 76 0.04 -17.81 7.02
CA ASN A 76 0.69 -18.75 7.95
C ASN A 76 1.29 -18.10 9.22
N GLY A 77 0.66 -17.03 9.71
CA GLY A 77 1.14 -16.29 10.89
C GLY A 77 2.30 -15.33 10.62
N LYS A 78 2.80 -15.27 9.39
CA LYS A 78 3.81 -14.31 8.91
C LYS A 78 3.14 -13.16 8.17
N ILE A 79 3.83 -12.01 8.12
CA ILE A 79 3.40 -10.83 7.37
C ILE A 79 4.24 -10.75 6.10
N TYR A 80 3.56 -10.58 4.97
CA TYR A 80 4.18 -10.34 3.67
C TYR A 80 3.74 -8.98 3.16
N CYS A 81 4.67 -8.23 2.60
CA CYS A 81 4.42 -6.94 1.99
C CYS A 81 4.71 -6.99 0.50
N PHE A 82 3.83 -6.35 -0.26
CA PHE A 82 4.05 -6.10 -1.68
C PHE A 82 5.11 -5.00 -1.88
N ILE A 83 5.65 -4.93 -3.10
CA ILE A 83 6.74 -3.98 -3.41
C ILE A 83 6.34 -2.52 -3.17
N GLU A 84 5.11 -2.11 -3.44
CA GLU A 84 4.62 -0.74 -3.18
C GLU A 84 4.56 -0.43 -1.69
N GLU A 85 4.20 -1.42 -0.86
CA GLU A 85 4.19 -1.27 0.59
C GLU A 85 5.62 -1.16 1.12
N ILE A 86 6.54 -1.98 0.60
CA ILE A 86 7.96 -1.95 0.95
C ILE A 86 8.61 -0.64 0.55
N LEU A 87 8.39 -0.18 -0.68
CA LEU A 87 8.96 1.08 -1.17
C LEU A 87 8.45 2.25 -0.32
N TYR A 88 7.15 2.31 -0.02
CA TYR A 88 6.59 3.33 0.84
C TYR A 88 7.20 3.31 2.25
N LEU A 89 7.29 2.14 2.88
CA LEU A 89 7.86 2.01 4.23
C LEU A 89 9.35 2.35 4.26
N ALA A 90 10.08 2.03 3.19
CA ALA A 90 11.49 2.39 3.05
C ALA A 90 11.67 3.90 2.86
N GLU A 91 10.84 4.56 2.03
CA GLU A 91 10.88 6.02 1.82
C GLU A 91 10.64 6.80 3.12
N ILE A 92 9.71 6.34 3.98
CA ILE A 92 9.43 6.98 5.28
C ILE A 92 10.38 6.52 6.40
N GLY A 93 11.40 5.72 6.08
CA GLY A 93 12.40 5.23 7.06
C GLY A 93 11.84 4.26 8.11
N ALA A 94 10.72 3.58 7.84
CA ALA A 94 10.08 2.65 8.76
C ALA A 94 10.53 1.18 8.57
N LEU A 95 11.22 0.88 7.46
CA LEU A 95 11.61 -0.48 7.11
C LEU A 95 12.92 -0.54 6.32
N HIS A 96 13.76 -1.51 6.68
CA HIS A 96 14.89 -1.96 5.87
C HIS A 96 14.55 -3.26 5.14
N LEU A 97 14.82 -3.28 3.83
CA LEU A 97 14.71 -4.48 3.00
C LEU A 97 16.08 -5.14 2.85
N PHE A 98 16.12 -6.45 3.06
CA PHE A 98 17.32 -7.27 2.90
C PHE A 98 17.16 -8.25 1.74
N GLY A 99 18.24 -8.49 1.00
CA GLY A 99 18.33 -9.52 -0.03
C GLY A 99 18.40 -10.94 0.55
N ASN A 100 18.56 -11.93 -0.34
CA ASN A 100 18.65 -13.35 0.02
C ASN A 100 19.91 -13.68 0.84
N ASP A 101 20.96 -12.89 0.67
CA ASP A 101 22.26 -12.99 1.35
C ASP A 101 22.35 -12.12 2.62
N ASP A 102 21.21 -11.63 3.12
CA ASP A 102 21.12 -10.71 4.27
C ASP A 102 21.86 -9.38 4.05
N THR A 103 22.06 -8.98 2.78
CA THR A 103 22.59 -7.65 2.44
C THR A 103 21.47 -6.61 2.46
N PRO A 104 21.68 -5.43 3.07
CA PRO A 104 20.69 -4.36 3.04
C PRO A 104 20.59 -3.78 1.62
N LEU A 105 19.37 -3.68 1.10
CA LEU A 105 19.09 -3.06 -0.20
C LEU A 105 18.92 -1.55 -0.02
N SER A 106 19.60 -0.76 -0.84
CA SER A 106 19.41 0.69 -0.88
C SER A 106 18.04 1.03 -1.48
N LEU A 107 17.52 2.22 -1.16
CA LEU A 107 16.27 2.71 -1.73
C LEU A 107 16.28 2.70 -3.27
N GLU A 108 17.41 3.05 -3.89
CA GLU A 108 17.62 2.97 -5.33
C GLU A 108 17.38 1.56 -5.88
N HIS A 109 17.90 0.52 -5.22
CA HIS A 109 17.66 -0.86 -5.63
C HIS A 109 16.19 -1.28 -5.49
N ILE A 110 15.48 -0.75 -4.49
CA ILE A 110 14.03 -1.00 -4.34
C ILE A 110 13.27 -0.36 -5.50
N TYR A 111 13.59 0.86 -5.91
CA TYR A 111 13.01 1.48 -7.11
C TYR A 111 13.35 0.69 -8.37
N SER A 112 14.58 0.19 -8.53
CA SER A 112 14.93 -0.67 -9.67
C SER A 112 14.02 -1.91 -9.72
N LYS A 113 13.71 -2.54 -8.57
CA LYS A 113 12.78 -3.67 -8.51
C LYS A 113 11.33 -3.31 -8.90
N VAL A 114 10.88 -2.07 -8.64
CA VAL A 114 9.59 -1.58 -9.17
C VAL A 114 9.66 -1.39 -10.67
N ALA A 115 10.72 -0.74 -11.17
CA ALA A 115 10.92 -0.46 -12.59
C ALA A 115 11.06 -1.73 -13.45
N GLU A 116 11.56 -2.82 -12.89
CA GLU A 116 11.60 -4.13 -13.55
C GLU A 116 10.20 -4.68 -13.92
N GLY A 117 9.12 -4.20 -13.28
CA GLY A 117 7.74 -4.58 -13.58
C GLY A 117 7.35 -6.02 -13.20
N LYS A 118 8.26 -6.82 -12.65
CA LYS A 118 8.03 -8.24 -12.31
C LYS A 118 7.15 -8.46 -11.09
N SER A 119 7.00 -7.45 -10.24
CA SER A 119 6.29 -7.53 -8.95
C SER A 119 4.83 -7.08 -9.02
N GLY A 120 4.32 -6.85 -10.24
CA GLY A 120 2.95 -6.39 -10.49
C GLY A 120 2.68 -4.94 -10.08
N CYS A 121 3.70 -4.13 -9.79
CA CYS A 121 3.56 -2.72 -9.46
C CYS A 121 4.28 -1.87 -10.53
N SER A 122 3.60 -0.87 -11.08
CA SER A 122 4.23 0.19 -11.87
C SER A 122 4.51 1.42 -10.98
N LEU A 123 5.19 2.43 -11.52
CA LEU A 123 5.44 3.66 -10.78
C LEU A 123 4.12 4.41 -10.51
N GLU A 124 3.20 4.45 -11.47
CA GLU A 124 1.88 5.06 -11.32
C GLU A 124 1.07 4.36 -10.22
N TYR A 125 1.16 3.03 -10.17
CA TYR A 125 0.53 2.21 -9.13
C TYR A 125 1.07 2.58 -7.74
N PHE A 126 2.39 2.79 -7.64
CA PHE A 126 3.04 3.23 -6.41
C PHE A 126 2.67 4.66 -6.00
N GLU A 127 2.64 5.61 -6.93
CA GLU A 127 2.27 7.01 -6.63
C GLU A 127 0.84 7.11 -6.09
N ALA A 128 -0.10 6.38 -6.69
CA ALA A 128 -1.48 6.30 -6.18
C ALA A 128 -1.53 5.69 -4.76
N TYR A 129 -0.79 4.60 -4.53
CA TYR A 129 -0.66 3.99 -3.21
C TYR A 129 -0.09 4.97 -2.17
N LYS A 130 1.05 5.59 -2.48
CA LYS A 130 1.75 6.56 -1.63
C LYS A 130 0.86 7.73 -1.27
N HIS A 131 0.11 8.27 -2.22
CA HIS A 131 -0.82 9.37 -1.98
C HIS A 131 -1.96 8.98 -1.04
N LEU A 132 -2.58 7.81 -1.22
CA LEU A 132 -3.63 7.36 -0.31
C LEU A 132 -3.08 7.06 1.10
N LYS A 133 -1.88 6.47 1.18
CA LYS A 133 -1.22 6.19 2.45
C LYS A 133 -0.82 7.45 3.21
N SER A 134 -0.35 8.50 2.51
CA SER A 134 0.01 9.78 3.17
C SER A 134 -1.21 10.50 3.75
N LEU A 135 -2.41 10.25 3.21
CA LEU A 135 -3.68 10.73 3.76
C LEU A 135 -4.22 9.84 4.91
N GLY A 136 -3.48 8.80 5.31
CA GLY A 136 -3.86 7.92 6.42
C GLY A 136 -4.82 6.79 6.05
N TYR A 137 -5.20 6.64 4.77
CA TYR A 137 -6.05 5.51 4.35
C TYR A 137 -5.33 4.17 4.53
N ILE A 138 -6.13 3.14 4.70
CA ILE A 138 -5.69 1.75 4.68
C ILE A 138 -5.91 1.25 3.25
N VAL A 139 -4.85 0.75 2.62
CA VAL A 139 -4.83 0.44 1.19
C VAL A 139 -4.33 -0.98 1.02
N GLY A 140 -5.14 -1.85 0.40
CA GLY A 140 -4.76 -3.21 0.05
C GLY A 140 -5.00 -3.47 -1.42
N ARG A 141 -4.24 -4.38 -2.04
CA ARG A 141 -4.48 -4.77 -3.43
C ARG A 141 -5.88 -5.37 -3.60
N HIS A 142 -6.62 -4.89 -4.59
CA HIS A 142 -7.96 -5.38 -4.88
C HIS A 142 -7.94 -6.88 -5.19
N GLY A 143 -8.91 -7.62 -4.65
CA GLY A 143 -9.04 -9.07 -4.86
C GLY A 143 -8.04 -9.93 -4.07
N ILE A 144 -7.14 -9.32 -3.29
CA ILE A 144 -6.20 -10.05 -2.42
C ILE A 144 -6.70 -10.04 -0.98
N PRO A 145 -7.03 -11.22 -0.39
CA PRO A 145 -7.45 -11.30 1.01
C PRO A 145 -6.37 -10.81 1.97
N TRP A 146 -6.72 -9.98 2.94
CA TRP A 146 -5.79 -9.51 3.97
C TRP A 146 -5.23 -10.63 4.86
N SER A 147 -6.01 -11.68 5.09
CA SER A 147 -5.56 -12.90 5.77
C SER A 147 -6.31 -14.13 5.28
N VAL A 148 -5.64 -15.28 5.30
CA VAL A 148 -6.28 -16.57 5.03
C VAL A 148 -6.39 -17.30 6.37
N ARG A 149 -7.61 -17.62 6.80
CA ARG A 149 -7.81 -18.50 7.97
C ARG A 149 -7.39 -19.91 7.59
N ARG A 150 -6.77 -20.65 8.52
CA ARG A 150 -6.63 -22.11 8.43
C ARG A 150 -8.01 -22.74 8.54
N SER A 151 -8.77 -22.77 7.46
CA SER A 151 -9.99 -23.55 7.36
C SER A 151 -9.66 -24.81 6.57
N LYS A 152 -9.80 -25.99 7.20
CA LYS A 152 -9.85 -27.28 6.50
C LYS A 152 -11.13 -27.32 5.66
N VAL A 153 -11.15 -26.81 4.44
CA VAL A 153 -12.26 -27.06 3.51
C VAL A 153 -11.79 -27.09 2.07
N ASN A 154 -12.17 -28.17 1.39
CA ASN A 154 -12.19 -28.36 -0.05
C ASN A 154 -12.78 -27.13 -0.77
N CYS A 155 -11.96 -26.46 -1.57
CA CYS A 155 -12.47 -25.51 -2.54
C CYS A 155 -13.07 -26.31 -3.70
N ALA A 156 -14.40 -26.40 -3.76
CA ALA A 156 -15.12 -26.87 -4.93
C ALA A 156 -14.94 -25.85 -6.06
N ILE A 157 -13.85 -26.01 -6.82
CA ILE A 157 -13.80 -25.57 -8.21
C ILE A 157 -14.44 -26.71 -8.99
N ASN A 158 -15.55 -26.43 -9.67
CA ASN A 158 -16.09 -27.35 -10.66
C ASN A 158 -15.05 -27.47 -11.79
N GLN A 159 -14.17 -28.45 -11.69
CA GLN A 159 -13.51 -29.00 -12.86
C GLN A 159 -13.29 -30.49 -12.66
N ASP A 160 -13.86 -31.20 -13.62
CA ASP A 160 -13.88 -32.64 -13.82
C ASP A 160 -12.48 -33.26 -13.65
N SER A 161 -12.37 -34.28 -12.79
CA SER A 161 -11.30 -35.32 -12.72
C SER A 161 -9.82 -34.86 -12.66
N LEU A 162 -8.96 -35.32 -11.73
CA LEU A 162 -8.62 -36.71 -11.42
C LEU A 162 -7.74 -36.74 -10.15
N GLU A 163 -7.93 -37.78 -9.36
CA GLU A 163 -7.25 -38.08 -8.10
C GLU A 163 -5.73 -38.33 -8.25
N THR A 164 -4.94 -37.95 -7.24
CA THR A 164 -4.04 -38.85 -6.50
C THR A 164 -3.49 -38.10 -5.26
N ALA A 165 -3.61 -38.72 -4.10
CA ALA A 165 -3.12 -38.20 -2.82
C ALA A 165 -1.60 -38.38 -2.66
N GLN A 166 -0.86 -37.29 -2.40
CA GLN A 166 0.41 -37.34 -1.68
C GLN A 166 0.59 -36.11 -0.77
N THR A 167 0.98 -36.40 0.47
CA THR A 167 1.15 -35.53 1.63
C THR A 167 2.42 -34.67 1.57
N GLY A 168 2.45 -33.66 0.70
CA GLY A 168 3.57 -32.71 0.60
C GLY A 168 3.26 -31.32 0.02
N ASP A 169 2.00 -30.94 -0.17
CA ASP A 169 1.64 -30.00 -1.25
C ASP A 169 0.82 -28.75 -0.83
N GLU A 170 0.77 -28.41 0.46
CA GLU A 170 0.03 -27.20 0.90
C GLU A 170 0.76 -25.89 0.59
N GLU A 171 2.10 -25.90 0.62
CA GLU A 171 2.90 -24.72 0.30
C GLU A 171 2.82 -24.42 -1.22
N SER A 172 2.91 -25.47 -2.05
CA SER A 172 2.72 -25.42 -3.50
C SER A 172 1.35 -24.88 -3.90
N ARG A 173 0.25 -25.32 -3.26
CA ARG A 173 -1.11 -24.81 -3.54
C ARG A 173 -1.29 -23.34 -3.18
N ASN A 174 -0.73 -22.89 -2.05
CA ASN A 174 -0.74 -21.47 -1.70
C ASN A 174 0.11 -20.64 -2.68
N ASN A 175 1.21 -21.19 -3.16
CA ASN A 175 2.07 -20.55 -4.16
C ASN A 175 1.37 -20.42 -5.53
N VAL A 176 0.57 -21.42 -5.92
CA VAL A 176 -0.29 -21.35 -7.12
C VAL A 176 -1.39 -20.30 -6.96
N LEU A 177 -2.06 -20.22 -5.80
CA LEU A 177 -3.05 -19.17 -5.51
C LEU A 177 -2.43 -17.77 -5.54
N ILE A 178 -1.21 -17.57 -5.01
CA ILE A 178 -0.50 -16.30 -5.06
C ILE A 178 -0.11 -15.95 -6.51
N SER A 179 0.36 -16.93 -7.29
CA SER A 179 0.74 -16.75 -8.70
C SER A 179 -0.46 -16.41 -9.60
N GLU A 180 -1.60 -17.09 -9.41
CA GLU A 180 -2.84 -16.85 -10.17
C GLU A 180 -3.49 -15.51 -9.78
N MET A 181 -3.35 -15.08 -8.52
CA MET A 181 -3.80 -13.78 -8.02
C MET A 181 -3.06 -12.57 -8.60
N PHE A 182 -1.87 -12.74 -9.19
CA PHE A 182 -1.19 -11.67 -9.93
C PHE A 182 -1.80 -11.40 -11.31
N SER A 183 -2.75 -12.23 -11.74
CA SER A 183 -3.60 -11.95 -12.89
C SER A 183 -4.52 -10.79 -12.51
N ASN A 184 -4.02 -9.57 -12.66
CA ASN A 184 -4.77 -8.34 -12.48
C ASN A 184 -6.17 -8.51 -13.07
N MET A 185 -7.22 -8.42 -12.25
CA MET A 185 -8.59 -8.36 -12.75
C MET A 185 -8.71 -7.08 -13.58
N GLN A 186 -8.69 -7.25 -14.90
CA GLN A 186 -8.75 -6.18 -15.88
C GLN A 186 -10.10 -6.26 -16.58
N ILE A 187 -10.81 -5.14 -16.63
CA ILE A 187 -12.05 -4.98 -17.41
C ILE A 187 -11.79 -3.83 -18.38
N GLY A 188 -11.76 -4.11 -19.68
CA GLY A 188 -11.52 -3.08 -20.72
C GLY A 188 -10.22 -2.29 -20.53
N GLY A 189 -9.12 -2.93 -20.14
CA GLY A 189 -7.85 -2.23 -19.88
C GLY A 189 -7.80 -1.39 -18.59
N LEU A 190 -8.90 -1.27 -17.85
CA LEU A 190 -8.91 -0.68 -16.51
C LEU A 190 -8.50 -1.70 -15.48
N ARG A 191 -7.55 -1.30 -14.63
CA ARG A 191 -7.02 -2.15 -13.57
C ARG A 191 -7.68 -1.76 -12.24
N LEU A 192 -8.44 -2.69 -11.65
CA LEU A 192 -8.84 -2.58 -10.26
C LEU A 192 -7.57 -2.70 -9.40
N ALA A 193 -7.18 -1.58 -8.81
CA ALA A 193 -5.89 -1.45 -8.15
C ALA A 193 -6.01 -1.78 -6.66
N PHE A 194 -6.84 -1.04 -5.93
CA PHE A 194 -6.85 -1.10 -4.48
C PHE A 194 -8.24 -1.12 -3.86
N ASP A 195 -8.39 -1.88 -2.79
CA ASP A 195 -9.45 -1.72 -1.81
C ASP A 195 -8.99 -0.70 -0.77
N VAL A 196 -9.76 0.38 -0.61
CA VAL A 196 -9.40 1.50 0.28
C VAL A 196 -10.37 1.58 1.45
N TYR A 197 -9.83 1.62 2.68
CA TYR A 197 -10.59 1.69 3.93
C TYR A 197 -10.25 2.98 4.68
N PRO A 198 -11.19 3.53 5.47
CA PRO A 198 -11.01 4.87 6.05
C PRO A 198 -9.94 4.89 7.14
N PRO A 199 -9.25 6.04 7.31
CA PRO A 199 -8.32 6.26 8.42
C PRO A 199 -9.01 6.09 9.78
N ASN A 200 -8.25 5.77 10.82
CA ASN A 200 -8.71 5.67 12.21
C ASN A 200 -9.92 4.74 12.41
N SER A 201 -10.08 3.76 11.51
CA SER A 201 -11.11 2.73 11.62
C SER A 201 -10.65 1.58 12.51
N ARG A 202 -11.60 0.81 13.06
CA ARG A 202 -11.30 -0.44 13.81
C ARG A 202 -10.99 -1.59 12.84
N PHE A 203 -10.05 -1.34 11.93
CA PHE A 203 -9.70 -2.26 10.85
C PHE A 203 -9.06 -3.55 11.40
N ARG A 204 -9.45 -4.68 10.83
CA ARG A 204 -8.89 -6.00 11.17
C ARG A 204 -8.65 -6.79 9.91
N LYS A 205 -7.41 -7.22 9.67
CA LYS A 205 -7.05 -8.06 8.50
C LYS A 205 -7.83 -9.39 8.40
N SER A 206 -8.37 -9.89 9.52
CA SER A 206 -9.19 -11.10 9.57
C SER A 206 -10.67 -10.87 9.29
N ALA A 207 -11.11 -9.61 9.26
CA ALA A 207 -12.47 -9.17 8.98
C ALA A 207 -12.41 -7.68 8.56
N PRO A 208 -11.88 -7.37 7.36
CA PRO A 208 -11.65 -6.00 6.92
C PRO A 208 -12.95 -5.20 6.73
N GLY A 209 -14.08 -5.91 6.52
CA GLY A 209 -15.34 -5.30 6.11
C GLY A 209 -15.33 -4.94 4.62
N ASP A 210 -16.33 -4.19 4.18
CA ASP A 210 -16.36 -3.66 2.82
C ASP A 210 -15.44 -2.43 2.72
N PRO A 211 -14.70 -2.27 1.62
CA PRO A 211 -13.91 -1.07 1.38
C PRO A 211 -14.81 0.16 1.23
N TYR A 212 -14.28 1.32 1.63
CA TYR A 212 -14.95 2.61 1.47
C TYR A 212 -15.10 2.97 -0.02
N PHE A 213 -14.12 2.60 -0.83
CA PHE A 213 -14.20 2.57 -2.29
C PHE A 213 -13.15 1.62 -2.86
N VAL A 214 -13.36 1.18 -4.10
CA VAL A 214 -12.33 0.52 -4.91
C VAL A 214 -11.69 1.55 -5.83
N LEU A 215 -10.36 1.58 -5.85
CA LEU A 215 -9.58 2.43 -6.74
C LEU A 215 -9.29 1.72 -8.07
N CYS A 216 -9.69 2.35 -9.17
CA CYS A 216 -9.35 1.97 -10.53
C CYS A 216 -8.23 2.87 -11.03
N LEU A 217 -7.14 2.31 -11.53
CA LEU A 217 -6.15 3.10 -12.25
C LEU A 217 -6.64 3.31 -13.68
N ALA A 218 -6.87 4.57 -14.04
CA ALA A 218 -7.24 4.96 -15.37
C ALA A 218 -6.00 5.04 -16.26
N SER A 219 -6.16 4.67 -17.52
CA SER A 219 -5.16 4.98 -18.55
C SER A 219 -5.15 6.48 -18.86
N GLU A 220 -4.23 6.93 -19.72
CA GLU A 220 -4.25 8.29 -20.26
C GLU A 220 -5.59 8.66 -20.93
N TYR A 221 -6.33 7.66 -21.42
CA TYR A 221 -7.66 7.84 -21.98
C TYR A 221 -8.73 7.59 -20.92
N PRO A 222 -9.79 8.43 -20.87
CA PRO A 222 -10.91 8.19 -19.98
C PRO A 222 -11.58 6.87 -20.32
N PRO A 223 -12.05 6.12 -19.30
CA PRO A 223 -12.77 4.87 -19.53
C PRO A 223 -14.04 5.12 -20.35
N SER A 224 -14.36 4.18 -21.22
CA SER A 224 -15.61 4.21 -21.98
C SER A 224 -16.81 4.03 -21.03
N LYS A 225 -17.98 4.50 -21.47
CA LYS A 225 -19.22 4.33 -20.71
C LYS A 225 -19.52 2.86 -20.41
N GLU A 226 -19.30 1.98 -21.37
CA GLU A 226 -19.57 0.55 -21.24
C GLU A 226 -18.68 -0.08 -20.15
N GLU A 227 -17.39 0.28 -20.12
CA GLU A 227 -16.45 -0.19 -19.09
C GLU A 227 -16.83 0.31 -17.69
N ILE A 228 -17.25 1.57 -17.57
CA ILE A 228 -17.72 2.11 -16.28
C ILE A 228 -18.96 1.34 -15.81
N GLU A 229 -19.95 1.15 -16.68
CA GLU A 229 -21.18 0.42 -16.34
C GLU A 229 -20.90 -1.04 -16.00
N ASP A 230 -19.97 -1.69 -16.69
CA ASP A 230 -19.52 -3.05 -16.35
C ASP A 230 -18.88 -3.07 -14.96
N LEU A 231 -17.96 -2.15 -14.66
CA LEU A 231 -17.31 -2.09 -13.35
C LEU A 231 -18.32 -1.85 -12.22
N GLU A 232 -19.28 -0.94 -12.40
CA GLU A 232 -20.33 -0.66 -11.42
C GLU A 232 -21.24 -1.88 -11.18
N ARG A 233 -21.55 -2.66 -12.22
CA ARG A 233 -22.31 -3.92 -12.09
C ARG A 233 -21.57 -4.95 -11.23
N HIS A 234 -20.25 -5.00 -11.34
CA HIS A 234 -19.41 -5.96 -10.60
C HIS A 234 -18.94 -5.44 -9.24
N SER A 235 -19.10 -4.15 -8.92
CA SER A 235 -18.64 -3.58 -7.65
C SER A 235 -19.56 -3.89 -6.46
N HIS A 236 -20.68 -4.58 -6.68
CA HIS A 236 -21.66 -4.96 -5.65
C HIS A 236 -22.13 -3.79 -4.77
N GLY A 237 -22.19 -2.58 -5.33
CA GLY A 237 -22.60 -1.35 -4.64
C GLY A 237 -21.47 -0.61 -3.92
N ILE A 238 -20.24 -1.14 -3.94
CA ILE A 238 -19.07 -0.42 -3.46
C ILE A 238 -18.75 0.72 -4.44
N PRO A 239 -18.54 1.96 -3.95
CA PRO A 239 -18.16 3.08 -4.80
C PRO A 239 -16.85 2.85 -5.54
N LEU A 240 -16.79 3.28 -6.80
CA LEU A 240 -15.57 3.28 -7.61
C LEU A 240 -14.97 4.68 -7.66
N LYS A 241 -13.64 4.76 -7.52
CA LYS A 241 -12.87 5.98 -7.79
C LYS A 241 -11.83 5.69 -8.84
N PHE A 242 -11.70 6.58 -9.80
CA PHE A 242 -10.70 6.50 -10.85
C PHE A 242 -9.52 7.39 -10.48
N CYS A 243 -8.31 6.88 -10.69
CA CYS A 243 -7.07 7.59 -10.41
C CYS A 243 -6.27 7.72 -11.70
N LEU A 244 -5.91 8.95 -12.03
CA LEU A 244 -4.96 9.28 -13.09
C LEU A 244 -3.68 9.81 -12.44
N VAL A 245 -2.54 9.24 -12.85
CA VAL A 245 -1.22 9.68 -12.42
C VAL A 245 -0.48 10.23 -13.63
N GLU A 246 -0.29 11.54 -13.66
CA GLU A 246 0.43 12.24 -14.73
C GLU A 246 1.53 13.12 -14.15
N HIS A 247 2.78 12.90 -14.58
CA HIS A 247 3.93 13.70 -14.17
C HIS A 247 4.07 13.87 -12.64
N GLY A 248 3.80 12.80 -11.88
CA GLY A 248 3.87 12.81 -10.41
C GLY A 248 2.68 13.48 -9.70
N ARG A 249 1.64 13.89 -10.43
CA ARG A 249 0.38 14.38 -9.85
C ARG A 249 -0.66 13.28 -9.88
N VAL A 250 -1.26 13.04 -8.71
CA VAL A 250 -2.34 12.05 -8.52
C VAL A 250 -3.67 12.79 -8.51
N SER A 251 -4.58 12.42 -9.41
CA SER A 251 -5.92 13.00 -9.50
C SER A 251 -6.99 11.93 -9.35
N PHE A 252 -7.99 12.18 -8.51
CA PHE A 252 -9.11 11.27 -8.28
C PHE A 252 -10.41 11.84 -8.85
N PHE A 253 -11.18 11.01 -9.55
CA PHE A 253 -12.49 11.38 -10.08
C PHE A 253 -13.47 10.21 -9.98
N SER A 254 -14.76 10.54 -10.08
CA SER A 254 -15.87 9.59 -10.07
C SER A 254 -16.88 9.99 -11.14
N PHE A 255 -17.51 9.01 -11.77
CA PHE A 255 -18.57 9.25 -12.73
C PHE A 255 -19.91 9.11 -12.03
N ASN A 256 -20.79 10.08 -12.24
CA ASN A 256 -22.15 10.02 -11.74
C ASN A 256 -23.10 10.05 -12.94
N LYS A 257 -24.07 9.14 -12.97
CA LYS A 257 -25.15 9.21 -13.94
C LYS A 257 -26.09 10.36 -13.57
N VAL A 258 -26.26 11.30 -14.48
CA VAL A 258 -27.20 12.43 -14.34
C VAL A 258 -28.24 12.32 -15.45
N GLU A 259 -29.52 12.24 -15.08
CA GLU A 259 -30.64 12.27 -16.02
C GLU A 259 -31.15 13.70 -16.13
N LEU A 260 -31.12 14.26 -17.35
CA LEU A 260 -31.58 15.63 -17.60
C LEU A 260 -33.11 15.64 -17.79
N PRO A 261 -33.83 16.62 -17.21
CA PRO A 261 -35.26 16.72 -17.41
C PRO A 261 -35.57 17.03 -18.88
N ILE A 262 -36.51 16.29 -19.44
CA ILE A 262 -37.04 16.58 -20.77
C ILE A 262 -38.07 17.69 -20.60
N LEU A 263 -37.84 18.86 -21.22
CA LEU A 263 -38.84 19.91 -21.30
C LEU A 263 -39.96 19.42 -22.21
N SER A 264 -41.10 19.08 -21.60
CA SER A 264 -42.36 18.76 -22.28
C SER A 264 -43.03 20.00 -22.86
#